data_AF-A0AAV9KRK8-F1
#
_entry.id   AF-A0AAV9KRK8-F1
#
_cell.length_a   1.000
_cell.length_b   1.000
_cell.length_c   1.000
_cell.angle_alpha   90.00
_cell.angle_beta   90.00
_cell.angle_gamma   90.00
#
_symmetry.space_group_name_H-M   'P 1'
#
loop_
_entity.id
_entity.type
_entity.pdbx_description
1 polymer ?
#
loop_
_entity_poly.entity_id
_entity_poly.type
_entity_poly.pdbx_seq_one_letter_code
_entity_poly.pdbx_strand_id
1 'polypeptide(L)'
;MSKSQTSPQIPPKYLQEDEFKCKKLLLTLPKERGWLALHIYNYQGFWAIPRIIQDSDIILVTTPKSGTTWLKTFLFGLVNRVKHHIVEQNHPLLIKNPHDLVPCLLGTYTLC
;
A
#
# COMPACT_ATOMS: atom_id res chain seq x y z
N MET A 1 28.09 19.90 10.76
CA MET A 1 27.29 19.59 9.55
C MET A 1 27.88 18.34 8.90
N SER A 2 27.42 17.15 9.29
CA SER A 2 27.87 15.90 8.67
C SER A 2 26.92 15.54 7.53
N LYS A 3 27.44 15.57 6.29
CA LYS A 3 26.71 15.13 5.10
C LYS A 3 26.77 13.61 5.04
N SER A 4 25.63 12.94 5.23
CA SER A 4 25.50 11.51 4.94
C SER A 4 25.35 11.35 3.42
N GLN A 5 26.37 10.81 2.77
CA GLN A 5 26.29 10.36 1.38
C GLN A 5 25.41 9.11 1.30
N THR A 6 24.19 9.25 0.79
CA THR A 6 23.37 8.09 0.38
C THR A 6 23.75 7.71 -1.04
N SER A 7 24.46 6.58 -1.20
CA SER A 7 24.75 5.97 -2.50
C SER A 7 23.45 5.54 -3.21
N PRO A 8 23.40 5.55 -4.55
CA PRO A 8 22.25 5.02 -5.28
C PRO A 8 22.15 3.52 -5.03
N GLN A 9 21.17 3.10 -4.23
CA GLN A 9 20.91 1.69 -4.00
C GLN A 9 20.30 1.09 -5.27
N ILE A 10 21.12 0.35 -6.01
CA ILE A 10 20.66 -0.55 -7.06
C ILE A 10 19.78 -1.61 -6.37
N PRO A 11 18.52 -1.79 -6.79
CA PRO A 11 17.67 -2.82 -6.22
C PRO A 11 18.37 -4.18 -6.34
N PRO A 12 18.38 -4.99 -5.27
CA PRO A 12 18.89 -6.35 -5.33
C PRO A 12 18.31 -7.14 -6.51
N LYS A 13 19.12 -7.96 -7.18
CA LYS A 13 18.74 -8.69 -8.41
C LYS A 13 17.43 -9.48 -8.28
N TYR A 14 17.13 -10.03 -7.11
CA TYR A 14 15.89 -10.77 -6.85
C TYR A 14 14.63 -9.89 -6.99
N LEU A 15 14.66 -8.62 -6.55
CA LEU A 15 13.53 -7.70 -6.71
C LEU A 15 13.27 -7.38 -8.19
N GLN A 16 14.34 -7.33 -8.99
CA GLN A 16 14.25 -7.00 -10.41
C GLN A 16 13.63 -8.15 -11.21
N GLU A 17 13.90 -9.39 -10.82
CA GLU A 17 13.29 -10.60 -11.39
C GLU A 17 11.80 -10.70 -11.06
N ASP A 18 11.40 -10.41 -9.83
CA ASP A 18 10.00 -10.40 -9.41
C ASP A 18 9.21 -9.25 -10.06
N GLU A 19 9.82 -8.08 -10.23
CA GLU A 19 9.20 -6.98 -10.97
C GLU A 19 8.98 -7.35 -12.45
N PHE A 20 9.97 -8.02 -13.07
CA PHE A 20 9.85 -8.49 -14.45
C PHE A 20 8.77 -9.57 -14.60
N LYS A 21 8.69 -10.50 -13.65
CA LYS A 21 7.66 -11.55 -13.60
C LYS A 21 6.27 -10.96 -13.43
N CYS A 22 6.08 -10.00 -12.51
CA CYS A 22 4.82 -9.30 -12.32
C CYS A 22 4.40 -8.55 -13.58
N LYS A 23 5.32 -7.83 -14.23
CA LYS A 23 5.04 -7.15 -15.51
C LYS A 23 4.62 -8.13 -16.60
N LYS A 24 5.31 -9.27 -16.71
CA LYS A 24 4.95 -10.33 -17.68
C LYS A 24 3.56 -10.89 -17.43
N LEU A 25 3.18 -11.13 -16.17
CA LEU A 25 1.84 -11.58 -15.79
C LEU A 25 0.79 -10.53 -16.15
N LEU A 26 1.01 -9.25 -15.81
CA LEU A 26 0.07 -8.18 -16.16
C LEU A 26 -0.17 -8.07 -17.67
N LEU A 27 0.84 -8.32 -18.50
CA LEU A 27 0.69 -8.33 -19.96
C LEU A 27 -0.21 -9.47 -20.48
N THR A 28 -0.35 -10.57 -19.74
CA THR A 28 -1.21 -11.70 -20.12
C THR A 28 -2.67 -11.55 -19.68
N LEU A 29 -2.93 -10.67 -18.71
CA LEU A 29 -4.27 -10.51 -18.15
C LEU A 29 -5.13 -9.61 -19.05
N PRO A 30 -6.45 -9.88 -19.15
CA PRO A 30 -7.39 -8.96 -19.77
C PRO A 30 -7.31 -7.60 -19.09
N LYS A 31 -7.22 -6.52 -19.87
CA LYS A 31 -7.16 -5.15 -19.37
C LYS A 31 -8.27 -4.30 -19.96
N GLU A 32 -8.84 -3.43 -19.14
CA GLU A 32 -9.86 -2.47 -19.54
C GLU A 32 -9.54 -1.07 -19.04
N ARG A 33 -10.15 -0.06 -19.66
CA ARG A 33 -10.01 1.32 -19.19
C ARG A 33 -10.90 1.52 -17.96
N GLY A 34 -10.29 1.79 -16.83
CA GLY A 34 -11.01 2.16 -15.61
C GLY A 34 -11.55 3.59 -15.68
N TRP A 35 -12.58 3.87 -14.89
CA TRP A 35 -13.09 5.22 -14.67
C TRP A 35 -12.02 6.14 -14.03
N LEU A 36 -11.27 5.62 -13.05
CA LEU A 36 -10.29 6.40 -12.28
C LEU A 36 -8.83 6.07 -12.66
N ALA A 37 -8.55 4.81 -12.99
CA ALA A 37 -7.24 4.35 -13.42
C ALA A 37 -7.22 4.10 -14.93
N LEU A 38 -6.12 4.47 -15.60
CA LEU A 38 -5.95 4.27 -17.04
C LEU A 38 -6.19 2.81 -17.47
N HIS A 39 -5.76 1.86 -16.64
CA HIS A 39 -5.95 0.43 -16.88
C HIS A 39 -6.27 -0.33 -15.60
N ILE A 40 -7.33 -1.14 -15.64
CA ILE A 40 -7.66 -2.19 -14.67
C ILE A 40 -7.42 -3.55 -15.32
N TYR A 41 -7.03 -4.55 -14.54
CA TYR A 41 -6.70 -5.89 -15.04
C TYR A 41 -7.58 -6.92 -14.35
N ASN A 42 -8.07 -7.90 -15.12
CA ASN A 42 -8.83 -9.01 -14.58
C ASN A 42 -7.88 -10.11 -14.11
N TYR A 43 -7.93 -10.45 -12.83
CA TYR A 43 -7.23 -11.59 -12.24
C TYR A 43 -8.24 -12.49 -11.55
N GLN A 44 -8.38 -13.73 -12.02
CA GLN A 44 -9.29 -14.73 -11.44
C GLN A 44 -10.74 -14.23 -11.27
N GLY A 45 -11.24 -13.40 -12.20
CA GLY A 45 -12.58 -12.83 -12.14
C GLY A 45 -12.68 -11.51 -11.35
N PHE A 46 -11.61 -11.04 -10.72
CA PHE A 46 -11.56 -9.76 -10.01
C PHE A 46 -10.84 -8.69 -10.82
N TRP A 47 -11.44 -7.51 -10.94
CA TRP A 47 -10.80 -6.36 -11.59
C TRP A 47 -10.02 -5.54 -10.56
N ALA A 48 -8.72 -5.36 -10.80
CA ALA A 48 -7.84 -4.64 -9.90
C ALA A 48 -6.92 -3.67 -10.64
N ILE A 49 -6.51 -2.61 -9.94
CA ILE A 49 -5.46 -1.71 -10.42
C ILE A 49 -4.12 -2.33 -10.07
N PRO A 50 -3.16 -2.41 -11.02
CA PRO A 50 -1.84 -2.92 -10.71
C PRO A 50 -1.14 -1.93 -9.79
N ARG A 51 -0.58 -2.43 -8.69
CA ARG A 51 0.28 -1.66 -7.80
C ARG A 51 1.53 -2.48 -7.50
N ILE A 52 2.66 -1.80 -7.45
CA ILE A 52 3.93 -2.39 -7.05
C ILE A 52 3.89 -2.50 -5.52
N ILE A 53 4.03 -3.73 -5.02
CA ILE A 53 4.16 -4.06 -3.60
C ILE A 53 5.62 -4.43 -3.39
N GLN A 54 6.23 -3.95 -2.32
CA GLN A 54 7.58 -4.33 -1.90
C GLN A 54 7.51 -5.39 -0.81
N ASP A 55 8.56 -6.20 -0.67
CA ASP A 55 8.62 -7.27 0.35
C ASP A 55 8.51 -6.74 1.79
N SER A 56 8.83 -5.46 2.01
CA SER A 56 8.69 -4.78 3.30
C SER A 56 7.28 -4.25 3.58
N ASP A 57 6.36 -4.32 2.61
CA ASP A 57 5.02 -3.77 2.75
C ASP A 57 4.12 -4.69 3.57
N ILE A 58 3.37 -4.09 4.50
CA ILE A 58 2.39 -4.82 5.32
C ILE A 58 1.01 -4.54 4.75
N ILE A 59 0.33 -5.59 4.28
CA ILE A 59 -1.01 -5.49 3.68
C ILE A 59 -2.07 -5.91 4.68
N LEU A 60 -3.00 -5.00 4.95
CA LEU A 60 -4.19 -5.28 5.74
C LEU A 60 -5.35 -5.71 4.84
N VAL A 61 -5.73 -6.99 4.91
CA VAL A 61 -6.87 -7.53 4.16
C VAL A 61 -8.12 -7.50 5.03
N THR A 62 -9.14 -6.76 4.61
CA THR A 62 -10.43 -6.66 5.32
C THR A 62 -11.58 -6.67 4.34
N THR A 63 -12.74 -7.13 4.79
CA THR A 63 -13.99 -6.96 4.06
C THR A 63 -14.44 -5.49 4.10
N PRO A 64 -15.00 -4.96 3.00
CA PRO A 64 -15.50 -3.59 2.97
C PRO A 64 -16.60 -3.39 4.04
N LYS A 65 -16.69 -2.16 4.55
CA LYS A 65 -17.69 -1.71 5.55
C LYS A 65 -17.57 -2.34 6.97
N SER A 66 -16.55 -3.16 7.25
CA SER A 66 -16.33 -3.78 8.59
C SER A 66 -15.58 -2.91 9.61
N GLY A 67 -15.66 -1.58 9.52
CA GLY A 67 -15.00 -0.69 10.50
C GLY A 67 -13.47 -0.64 10.38
N THR A 68 -12.95 -0.44 9.17
CA THR A 68 -11.50 -0.44 8.89
C THR A 68 -10.69 0.64 9.64
N THR A 69 -11.34 1.70 10.12
CA THR A 69 -10.69 2.81 10.83
C THR A 69 -9.96 2.34 12.09
N TRP A 70 -10.61 1.55 12.94
CA TRP A 70 -10.00 1.02 14.16
C TRP A 70 -8.81 0.10 13.85
N LEU A 71 -8.95 -0.76 12.84
CA LEU A 71 -7.91 -1.70 12.47
C LEU A 71 -6.70 -1.02 11.81
N LYS A 72 -6.93 0.03 11.00
CA LYS A 72 -5.88 0.89 10.46
C LYS A 72 -5.10 1.61 11.56
N THR A 73 -5.81 2.17 12.54
CA THR A 73 -5.22 2.82 13.72
C THR A 73 -4.34 1.84 14.50
N PHE A 74 -4.86 0.63 14.76
CA PHE A 74 -4.14 -0.40 15.50
C PHE A 74 -2.85 -0.85 14.76
N LEU A 75 -2.97 -1.11 13.45
CA LEU A 75 -1.83 -1.50 12.63
C LEU A 75 -0.76 -0.40 12.59
N PHE A 76 -1.17 0.85 12.37
CA PHE A 76 -0.26 1.98 12.34
C PHE A 76 0.50 2.14 13.66
N GLY A 77 -0.21 2.06 14.79
CA GLY A 77 0.39 2.13 16.12
C GLY A 77 1.38 0.98 16.37
N LEU A 78 1.03 -0.24 15.97
CA LEU A 78 1.88 -1.42 16.17
C LEU A 78 3.20 -1.34 15.39
N VAL A 79 3.14 -0.88 14.13
CA VAL A 79 4.30 -0.77 13.24
C VAL A 79 5.18 0.42 13.63
N ASN A 80 4.58 1.54 14.04
CA ASN A 80 5.31 2.76 14.35
C ASN A 80 5.63 2.94 15.85
N ARG A 81 5.33 1.97 16.71
CA ARG A 81 5.54 2.06 18.18
C ARG A 81 6.94 2.49 18.64
N VAL A 82 7.96 2.19 17.83
CA VAL A 82 9.36 2.57 18.13
C VAL A 82 9.64 4.03 17.75
N LYS A 83 8.97 4.53 16.69
CA LYS A 83 9.14 5.88 16.16
C LYS A 83 8.21 6.89 16.82
N HIS A 84 7.03 6.44 17.26
CA HIS A 84 6.01 7.23 17.93
C HIS A 84 5.57 6.45 19.17
N HIS A 85 6.02 6.90 20.36
CA HIS A 85 5.59 6.28 21.60
C HIS A 85 4.09 6.51 21.83
N ILE A 86 3.41 5.52 22.39
CA ILE A 86 1.94 5.55 22.61
C ILE A 86 1.51 6.72 23.52
N VAL A 87 2.42 7.17 24.40
CA VAL A 87 2.18 8.25 25.37
C VAL A 87 2.51 9.64 24.81
N GLU A 88 3.03 9.73 23.58
CA GLU A 88 3.33 11.02 22.95
C GLU A 88 2.05 11.81 22.66
N GLN A 89 1.98 13.05 23.17
CA GLN A 89 0.85 13.95 22.93
C GLN A 89 0.70 14.35 21.44
N ASN A 90 1.78 14.26 20.66
CA ASN A 90 1.80 14.58 19.23
C ASN A 90 1.71 13.32 18.33
N HIS A 91 1.12 12.24 18.83
CA HIS A 91 1.02 10.99 18.07
C HIS A 91 0.25 11.21 16.74
N PRO A 92 0.75 10.74 15.58
CA PRO A 92 0.12 11.01 14.28
C PRO A 92 -1.36 10.58 14.19
N LEU A 93 -1.76 9.56 14.94
CA LEU A 93 -3.16 9.11 15.06
C LEU A 93 -4.11 10.13 15.70
N LEU A 94 -3.59 11.09 16.47
CA LEU A 94 -4.38 12.14 17.12
C LEU A 94 -4.55 13.37 16.22
N ILE A 95 -3.67 13.55 15.23
CA ILE A 95 -3.60 14.74 14.38
C ILE A 95 -4.13 14.46 12.96
N LYS A 96 -3.94 13.23 12.45
CA LYS A 96 -4.30 12.84 11.08
C LYS A 96 -5.36 11.76 11.06
N ASN A 97 -6.17 11.75 10.01
CA ASN A 97 -7.15 10.71 9.79
C ASN A 97 -6.44 9.35 9.53
N PRO A 98 -6.84 8.25 10.17
CA PRO A 98 -6.29 6.91 9.92
C PRO A 98 -6.35 6.47 8.45
N HIS A 99 -7.27 7.03 7.66
CA HIS A 99 -7.35 6.78 6.21
C HIS A 99 -6.19 7.41 5.43
N ASP A 100 -5.61 8.50 5.93
CA ASP A 100 -4.41 9.13 5.35
C ASP A 100 -3.14 8.39 5.76
N LEU A 101 -3.15 7.80 6.95
CA LEU A 101 -2.00 7.07 7.52
C LEU A 101 -1.87 5.64 6.95
N VAL A 102 -3.00 5.00 6.63
CA VAL A 102 -3.04 3.67 6.02
C VAL A 102 -3.91 3.73 4.76
N PRO A 103 -3.31 3.97 3.58
CA PRO A 103 -4.03 4.05 2.32
C PRO A 103 -4.81 2.77 2.02
N CYS A 104 -6.09 2.90 1.67
CA CYS A 104 -6.88 1.76 1.22
C CYS A 104 -6.61 1.51 -0.28
N LEU A 105 -6.22 0.29 -0.63
CA LEU A 105 -5.97 -0.08 -2.03
C LEU A 105 -7.24 -0.16 -2.87
N LEU A 106 -8.38 -0.47 -2.24
CA LEU A 106 -9.68 -0.61 -2.88
C LEU A 106 -10.56 0.67 -2.76
N GLY A 107 -10.11 1.64 -1.96
CA GLY A 107 -10.95 2.69 -1.35
C GLY A 107 -11.38 3.86 -2.22
N THR A 108 -11.26 3.79 -3.54
CA THR A 108 -11.86 4.78 -4.46
C THR A 108 -13.03 4.22 -5.28
N TYR A 109 -13.53 3.03 -4.96
CA TYR A 109 -14.51 2.31 -5.78
C TYR A 109 -15.77 1.83 -5.03
N THR A 110 -16.10 2.43 -3.89
CA THR A 110 -17.35 2.07 -3.19
C THR A 110 -18.17 3.30 -2.84
N LEU A 111 -18.64 3.97 -3.89
CA LEU A 111 -19.94 4.64 -3.88
C LEU A 111 -20.92 3.71 -4.59
N CYS A 112 -21.53 2.83 -3.79
CA CYS A 112 -22.90 2.31 -3.89
C CYS A 112 -23.27 1.68 -2.53
#